data_AF-A0A378WP40-F1
#
_entry.id   AF-A0A378WP40-F1
#
_cell.length_a   1.000
_cell.length_b   1.000
_cell.length_c   1.000
_cell.angle_alpha   90.00
_cell.angle_beta   90.00
_cell.angle_gamma   90.00
#
_symmetry.space_group_name_H-M   'P 1'
#
loop_
_entity.id
_entity.type
_entity.pdbx_description
1 polymer ?
#
loop_
_entity_poly.entity_id
_entity_poly.type
_entity_poly.pdbx_seq_one_letter_code
_entity_poly.pdbx_strand_id
1 'polypeptide(L)'
;MAAPSIPAGFDFTDPGLWAERSPVSEFAELRRTAPVWWNAQNEEQAYPFEDGGYWVVSRHEDIKEISRRSDVFSSEKKGSIIRLPGFATPSSCRRPVRCW
;
A
#
# COMPACT_ATOMS: atom_id res chain seq x y z
N MET A 1 -15.16 16.72 0.03
CA MET A 1 -14.26 15.96 -0.87
C MET A 1 -15.15 15.12 -1.78
N ALA A 2 -14.92 15.14 -3.09
CA ALA A 2 -15.63 14.28 -4.03
C ALA A 2 -15.10 12.84 -3.88
N ALA A 3 -15.96 11.84 -4.07
CA ALA A 3 -15.49 10.46 -4.15
C ALA A 3 -14.55 10.31 -5.35
N PRO A 4 -13.40 9.62 -5.20
CA PRO A 4 -12.46 9.44 -6.28
C PRO A 4 -13.07 8.56 -7.37
N SER A 5 -12.83 8.91 -8.64
CA SER A 5 -13.29 8.11 -9.79
C SER A 5 -12.36 6.93 -10.07
N ILE A 6 -12.09 6.10 -9.06
CA ILE A 6 -11.25 4.91 -9.15
C ILE A 6 -12.17 3.68 -9.22
N PRO A 7 -11.92 2.72 -10.14
CA PRO A 7 -12.72 1.50 -10.22
C PRO A 7 -12.77 0.72 -8.90
N ALA A 8 -13.91 0.13 -8.58
CA ALA A 8 -14.02 -0.75 -7.43
C ALA A 8 -13.08 -1.96 -7.60
N GLY A 9 -12.33 -2.29 -6.54
CA GLY A 9 -11.33 -3.37 -6.58
C GLY A 9 -10.03 -3.03 -7.32
N PHE A 10 -9.81 -1.77 -7.68
CA PHE A 10 -8.54 -1.34 -8.27
C PHE A 10 -7.39 -1.51 -7.27
N ASP A 11 -6.39 -2.32 -7.63
CA ASP A 11 -5.26 -2.63 -6.77
C ASP A 11 -3.96 -1.97 -7.27
N PHE A 12 -3.48 -0.97 -6.54
CA PHE A 12 -2.19 -0.33 -6.84
C PHE A 12 -0.98 -1.25 -6.67
N THR A 13 -1.14 -2.44 -6.10
CA THR A 13 -0.06 -3.43 -5.91
C THR A 13 -0.06 -4.51 -6.98
N ASP A 14 -0.99 -4.48 -7.95
CA ASP A 14 -1.09 -5.50 -8.99
C ASP A 14 0.15 -5.48 -9.92
N PRO A 15 0.95 -6.56 -9.98
CA PRO A 15 2.09 -6.64 -10.88
C PRO A 15 1.69 -6.56 -12.35
N GLY A 16 0.49 -7.05 -12.71
CA GLY A 16 -0.02 -6.99 -14.08
C GLY A 16 -0.18 -5.55 -14.56
N LEU A 17 -0.86 -4.73 -13.75
CA LEU A 17 -0.97 -3.29 -13.95
C LEU A 17 0.40 -2.64 -14.18
N TRP A 18 1.36 -2.84 -13.28
CA TRP A 18 2.69 -2.20 -13.37
C TRP A 18 3.55 -2.72 -14.53
N ALA A 19 3.34 -3.96 -14.97
CA ALA A 19 4.01 -4.51 -16.15
C ALA A 19 3.50 -3.85 -17.45
N GLU A 20 2.22 -3.46 -17.48
CA GLU A 20 1.60 -2.82 -18.65
C GLU A 20 1.78 -1.30 -18.64
N ARG A 21 1.56 -0.63 -17.50
CA ARG A 21 1.63 0.83 -17.37
C ARG A 21 1.82 1.30 -15.93
N SER A 22 2.26 2.54 -15.78
CA SER A 22 2.22 3.22 -14.47
C SER A 22 0.85 3.86 -14.22
N PRO A 23 0.22 3.69 -13.04
CA PRO A 23 -1.10 4.25 -12.71
C PRO A 23 -1.04 5.74 -12.31
N VAL A 24 -0.43 6.57 -13.16
CA VAL A 24 -0.19 8.00 -12.90
C VAL A 24 -1.50 8.79 -12.81
N SER A 25 -2.47 8.46 -13.66
CA SER A 25 -3.81 9.06 -13.67
C SER A 25 -4.56 8.83 -12.37
N GLU A 26 -4.51 7.60 -11.86
CA GLU A 26 -5.18 7.17 -10.65
C GLU A 26 -4.57 7.84 -9.42
N PHE A 27 -3.24 7.94 -9.37
CA PHE A 27 -2.58 8.73 -8.32
C PHE A 27 -2.91 10.23 -8.40
N ALA A 28 -3.06 10.78 -9.61
CA ALA A 28 -3.45 12.19 -9.77
C ALA A 28 -4.89 12.46 -9.30
N GLU A 29 -5.80 11.53 -9.58
CA GLU A 29 -7.17 11.57 -9.08
C GLU A 29 -7.18 11.53 -7.55
N LEU A 30 -6.51 10.56 -6.92
CA LEU A 30 -6.44 10.46 -5.46
C LEU A 30 -5.90 11.74 -4.82
N ARG A 31 -4.80 12.31 -5.34
CA ARG A 31 -4.26 13.57 -4.80
C ARG A 31 -5.27 14.72 -4.79
N ARG A 32 -6.16 14.75 -5.79
CA ARG A 32 -7.19 15.79 -5.96
C ARG A 32 -8.43 15.54 -5.09
N THR A 33 -8.89 14.30 -4.99
CA THR A 33 -10.22 13.99 -4.44
C THR A 33 -10.19 13.27 -3.10
N ALA A 34 -9.28 12.30 -2.92
CA ALA A 34 -9.12 11.49 -1.72
C ALA A 34 -7.64 11.13 -1.48
N PRO A 35 -6.84 12.05 -0.91
CA PRO A 35 -5.40 11.91 -0.84
C PRO A 35 -4.92 10.77 0.07
N VAL A 36 -5.75 10.41 1.05
CA VAL A 36 -5.66 9.22 1.89
C VAL A 36 -6.89 8.37 1.57
N TRP A 37 -6.68 7.21 0.97
CA TRP A 37 -7.76 6.35 0.46
C TRP A 37 -7.56 4.90 0.87
N TRP A 38 -8.62 4.21 1.27
CA TRP A 38 -8.57 2.79 1.62
C TRP A 38 -8.62 1.93 0.37
N ASN A 39 -7.50 1.25 0.07
CA ASN A 39 -7.43 0.25 -0.98
C ASN A 39 -7.80 -1.12 -0.41
N ALA A 40 -9.07 -1.51 -0.59
CA ALA A 40 -9.58 -2.79 -0.13
C ALA A 40 -9.00 -3.93 -0.98
N GLN A 41 -8.51 -4.97 -0.32
CA GLN A 41 -7.95 -6.17 -0.93
C GLN A 41 -8.71 -7.40 -0.45
N ASN A 42 -8.88 -8.39 -1.33
CA ASN A 42 -9.37 -9.71 -0.93
C ASN A 42 -8.28 -10.52 -0.20
N GLU A 43 -8.64 -11.68 0.35
CA GLU A 43 -7.73 -12.53 1.13
C GLU A 43 -6.48 -12.98 0.35
N GLU A 44 -6.61 -13.21 -0.96
CA GLU A 44 -5.49 -13.61 -1.81
C GLU A 44 -4.53 -12.44 -2.09
N GLN A 45 -5.09 -11.23 -2.26
CA GLN A 45 -4.31 -10.01 -2.50
C GLN A 45 -3.59 -9.53 -1.25
N ALA A 46 -4.23 -9.66 -0.08
CA ALA A 46 -3.69 -9.20 1.21
C ALA A 46 -2.73 -10.21 1.86
N TYR A 47 -2.70 -11.47 1.39
CA TYR A 47 -1.86 -12.52 1.98
C TYR A 47 -0.39 -12.10 2.13
N PRO A 48 0.26 -12.35 3.27
CA PRO A 48 -0.19 -13.13 4.45
C PRO A 48 -0.94 -12.32 5.51
N PHE A 49 -1.36 -11.09 5.22
CA PHE A 49 -2.06 -10.24 6.15
C PHE A 49 -3.59 -10.35 5.95
N GLU A 50 -4.31 -10.51 7.05
CA GLU A 50 -5.78 -10.63 7.08
C GLU A 50 -6.42 -9.30 7.56
N ASP A 51 -5.91 -8.17 7.07
CA ASP A 51 -6.36 -6.82 7.45
C ASP A 51 -7.29 -6.17 6.42
N GLY A 52 -7.56 -6.85 5.30
CA GLY A 52 -8.52 -6.44 4.28
C GLY A 52 -8.02 -5.32 3.35
N GLY A 53 -6.73 -4.95 3.43
CA GLY A 53 -6.11 -3.96 2.55
C GLY A 53 -5.26 -2.93 3.29
N TYR A 54 -5.04 -1.79 2.64
CA TYR A 54 -4.14 -0.76 3.15
C TYR A 54 -4.54 0.65 2.74
N TRP A 55 -3.98 1.64 3.44
CA TRP A 55 -4.17 3.06 3.11
C TRP A 55 -3.19 3.50 2.01
N VAL A 56 -3.71 3.98 0.88
CA VAL A 56 -2.94 4.67 -0.15
C VAL A 56 -2.79 6.12 0.25
N VAL A 57 -1.55 6.54 0.51
CA VAL A 57 -1.18 7.92 0.81
C VAL A 57 -0.50 8.50 -0.40
N SER A 58 -1.15 9.47 -1.06
CA SER A 58 -0.76 9.94 -2.39
C SER A 58 -0.09 11.32 -2.41
N ARG A 59 -0.10 12.05 -1.28
CA ARG A 59 0.54 13.37 -1.17
C ARG A 59 1.93 13.27 -0.58
N HIS A 60 2.85 14.04 -1.16
CA HIS A 60 4.23 14.10 -0.72
C HIS A 60 4.39 14.63 0.72
N GLU A 61 3.54 15.55 1.16
CA GLU A 61 3.56 16.08 2.54
C GLU A 61 3.28 14.98 3.57
N ASP A 62 2.24 14.18 3.34
CA ASP A 62 1.84 13.07 4.21
C ASP A 62 2.90 11.96 4.22
N ILE A 63 3.49 11.65 3.07
CA ILE A 63 4.60 10.67 2.97
C ILE A 63 5.81 11.12 3.80
N LYS A 64 6.12 12.42 3.80
CA LYS A 64 7.21 12.97 4.62
C LYS A 64 6.89 12.91 6.11
N GLU A 65 5.64 13.13 6.49
CA GLU A 65 5.22 12.99 7.89
C GLU A 65 5.35 11.54 8.35
N ILE A 66 4.81 10.59 7.58
CA ILE A 66 4.86 9.15 7.89
C ILE A 66 6.31 8.68 8.04
N SER A 67 7.17 9.07 7.10
CA SER A 67 8.60 8.72 7.12
C SER A 67 9.36 9.28 8.32
N ARG A 68 8.92 10.41 8.89
CA ARG A 68 9.56 11.05 10.04
C ARG A 68 9.06 10.52 11.39
N ARG A 69 7.83 10.02 11.43
CA ARG A 69 7.16 9.58 12.65
C ARG A 69 7.28 8.08 12.85
N SER A 70 8.51 7.58 12.97
CA SER A 70 8.79 6.15 13.23
C SER A 70 8.30 5.68 14.61
N ASP A 71 7.98 6.62 15.51
CA ASP A 71 7.27 6.38 16.78
C ASP A 71 5.82 5.90 16.55
N VAL A 72 5.20 6.28 15.43
CA VAL A 72 3.83 5.88 15.07
C VAL A 72 3.82 4.83 13.97
N PHE A 73 4.59 5.05 12.90
CA PHE A 73 4.62 4.22 11.71
C PHE A 73 5.82 3.28 11.74
N SER A 74 5.57 2.00 12.01
CA SER A 74 6.60 0.99 12.15
C SER A 74 6.90 0.29 10.84
N SER A 75 8.17 0.27 10.44
CA SER A 75 8.66 -0.57 9.33
C SER A 75 8.92 -2.03 9.75
N GLU A 76 8.91 -2.36 11.04
CA GLU A 76 9.23 -3.70 11.55
C GLU A 76 7.99 -4.61 11.62
N LYS A 77 6.85 -4.07 12.07
CA LYS A 77 5.67 -4.88 12.40
C LYS A 77 5.14 -5.70 11.21
N LYS A 78 5.20 -5.14 10.00
CA LYS A 78 4.71 -5.77 8.76
C LYS A 78 5.71 -5.70 7.60
N GLY A 79 6.89 -5.12 7.81
CA GLY A 79 7.87 -4.86 6.75
C GLY A 79 7.54 -3.66 5.88
N SER A 80 8.36 -3.43 4.85
CA SER A 80 8.23 -2.37 3.84
C SER A 80 7.91 -2.89 2.43
N ILE A 81 7.76 -4.20 2.29
CA ILE A 81 7.48 -4.85 1.01
C ILE A 81 5.97 -4.83 0.76
N ILE A 82 5.57 -4.29 -0.39
CA ILE A 82 4.17 -4.02 -0.75
C ILE A 82 3.36 -5.31 -0.98
N ARG A 83 3.99 -6.36 -1.53
CA ARG A 83 3.35 -7.66 -1.75
C ARG A 83 4.35 -8.78 -1.45
N LEU A 84 3.95 -9.71 -0.59
CA LEU A 84 4.78 -10.85 -0.21
C LEU A 84 4.43 -12.06 -1.08
N PRO A 85 5.39 -12.97 -1.33
CA PRO A 85 5.10 -14.20 -2.05
C PRO A 85 4.14 -15.08 -1.22
N GLY A 86 3.32 -15.90 -1.88
CA GLY A 86 2.28 -16.72 -1.23
C GLY A 86 2.77 -17.80 -0.26
N PHE A 87 4.09 -18.00 -0.13
CA PHE A 87 4.69 -18.87 0.89
C PHE A 87 5.19 -18.10 2.12
N ALA A 88 5.12 -16.76 2.11
CA ALA A 88 5.52 -15.93 3.23
C ALA A 88 4.53 -16.09 4.39
N THR A 89 5.03 -16.10 5.61
CA THR A 89 4.21 -16.11 6.83
C THR A 89 4.30 -14.75 7.51
N PRO A 90 3.33 -14.34 8.35
CA PRO A 90 3.39 -13.05 9.05
C PRO A 90 4.65 -12.87 9.92
N SER A 91 5.17 -13.97 10.48
CA SER A 91 6.40 -13.99 11.26
C SER A 91 7.66 -13.84 10.42
N SER A 92 7.61 -14.08 9.10
CA SER A 92 8.75 -13.93 8.19
C SER A 92 9.23 -12.48 8.07
N CYS A 93 8.33 -11.50 8.24
CA CYS A 93 8.68 -10.07 8.29
C CYS A 93 9.49 -9.66 9.53
N ARG A 94 9.46 -10.44 10.62
CA ARG A 94 10.11 -10.09 11.90
C ARG A 94 11.57 -10.50 12.01
N ARG A 95 12.13 -11.17 10.99
CA ARG A 95 13.56 -11.48 11.00
C ARG A 95 14.36 -10.23 10.63
N PRO A 96 15.50 -9.97 11.28
CA PRO A 96 16.40 -8.87 10.93
C PRO A 96 17.14 -9.21 9.64
N VAL A 97 16.40 -9.34 8.53
CA VAL A 97 17.00 -9.20 7.21
C VAL A 97 17.25 -7.71 7.04
N ARG A 98 18.53 -7.37 7.07
CA ARG A 98 19.06 -6.04 6.80
C ARG A 98 18.78 -5.73 5.32
N CYS A 99 17.54 -5.36 5.03
CA CYS A 99 17.09 -4.90 3.73
C CYS A 99 16.73 -3.43 3.93
N TRP A 100 17.51 -2.57 3.27
CA TRP A 100 17.19 -1.16 3.09
C TRP A 100 15.78 -1.00 2.48
#